data_AF-A0A1D8RUI9-F1
#
_entry.id   AF-A0A1D8RUI9-F1
#
_cell.length_a   1.000
_cell.length_b   1.000
_cell.length_c   1.000
_cell.angle_alpha   90.00
_cell.angle_beta   90.00
_cell.angle_gamma   90.00
#
_symmetry.space_group_name_H-M   'P 1'
#
loop_
_entity.id
_entity.type
_entity.pdbx_description
1 polymer ?
#
loop_
_entity_poly.entity_id
_entity_poly.type
_entity_poly.pdbx_seq_one_letter_code
_entity_poly.pdbx_strand_id
1 'polypeptide(L)'
;MKTLTSLEQIQSLPHSPEVLNALSTELLLPFDTTSATDAFWLETSTTLLVVLPDEYTEQLLDNFSEVLGQFTCTEFITQLSGNWYLALTITSQDGGGQYLLFPCEKHSQLSTLLFT
;
A
#
# COMPACT_ATOMS: atom_id res chain seq x y z
N MET A 1 8.92 5.93 5.69
CA MET A 1 7.61 5.51 5.14
C MET A 1 6.87 6.76 4.70
N LYS A 2 6.14 6.69 3.59
CA LYS A 2 5.41 7.82 3.04
C LYS A 2 3.94 7.47 2.91
N THR A 3 3.07 8.26 3.53
CA THR A 3 1.62 8.12 3.37
C THR A 3 1.16 8.98 2.21
N LEU A 4 0.41 8.37 1.29
CA LEU A 4 -0.21 9.02 0.16
C LEU A 4 -1.71 9.04 0.37
N THR A 5 -2.34 10.16 0.02
CA THR A 5 -3.80 10.33 0.04
C THR A 5 -4.36 10.51 -1.36
N SER A 6 -3.49 10.52 -2.38
CA SER A 6 -3.83 10.75 -3.77
C SER A 6 -2.98 9.89 -4.71
N LEU A 7 -3.61 9.37 -5.76
CA LEU A 7 -2.96 8.55 -6.79
C LEU A 7 -1.90 9.32 -7.57
N GLU A 8 -2.05 10.63 -7.76
CA GLU A 8 -1.09 11.44 -8.49
C GLU A 8 0.29 11.45 -7.81
N GLN A 9 0.32 11.24 -6.50
CA GLN A 9 1.56 11.20 -5.72
C GLN A 9 2.38 9.93 -5.97
N ILE A 10 1.77 8.88 -6.54
CA ILE A 10 2.46 7.61 -6.84
C ILE A 10 3.57 7.83 -7.86
N GLN A 11 3.35 8.67 -8.88
CA GLN A 11 4.37 8.95 -9.90
C GLN A 11 5.59 9.69 -9.33
N SER A 12 5.48 10.30 -8.14
CA SER A 12 6.59 10.96 -7.45
C SER A 12 7.36 10.03 -6.50
N LEU A 13 7.03 8.74 -6.44
CA LEU A 13 7.73 7.79 -5.59
C LEU A 13 9.06 7.35 -6.23
N PRO A 14 10.13 7.18 -5.44
CA PRO A 14 11.41 6.70 -5.93
C PRO A 14 11.38 5.17 -6.11
N HIS A 15 10.49 4.64 -6.96
CA HIS A 15 10.41 3.21 -7.28
C HIS A 15 10.58 2.99 -8.78
N SER A 16 10.85 1.75 -9.17
CA SER A 16 10.91 1.38 -10.58
C SER A 16 9.59 1.70 -11.29
N PRO A 17 9.62 2.20 -12.53
CA PRO A 17 8.41 2.57 -13.28
C PRO A 17 7.44 1.40 -13.44
N GLU A 18 7.94 0.16 -13.48
CA GLU A 18 7.12 -1.06 -13.52
C GLU A 18 6.25 -1.21 -12.26
N VAL A 19 6.82 -0.99 -11.07
CA VAL A 19 6.10 -1.06 -9.78
C VAL A 19 5.05 0.05 -9.70
N LEU A 20 5.40 1.26 -10.13
CA LEU A 20 4.47 2.40 -10.13
C LEU A 20 3.29 2.17 -11.08
N ASN A 21 3.57 1.63 -12.27
CA ASN A 21 2.53 1.34 -13.25
C ASN A 21 1.61 0.21 -12.77
N ALA A 22 2.17 -0.87 -12.22
CA ALA A 22 1.40 -1.96 -11.63
C ALA A 22 0.54 -1.46 -10.46
N LEU A 23 1.12 -0.69 -9.54
CA LEU A 23 0.41 -0.09 -8.40
C LEU A 23 -0.76 0.79 -8.87
N SER A 24 -0.50 1.70 -9.81
CA SER A 24 -1.54 2.57 -10.33
C SER A 24 -2.63 1.78 -11.04
N THR A 25 -2.29 0.70 -11.74
CA THR A 25 -3.26 -0.16 -12.43
C THR A 25 -4.17 -0.86 -11.43
N GLU A 26 -3.61 -1.48 -10.39
CA GLU A 26 -4.39 -2.18 -9.36
C GLU A 26 -5.32 -1.21 -8.59
N LEU A 27 -4.84 -0.01 -8.27
CA LEU A 27 -5.64 0.99 -7.54
C LEU A 27 -6.73 1.63 -8.41
N LEU A 28 -6.54 1.69 -9.73
CA LEU A 28 -7.52 2.21 -10.68
C LEU A 28 -8.56 1.17 -11.12
N LEU A 29 -8.22 -0.12 -11.03
CA LEU A 29 -9.07 -1.24 -11.44
C LEU A 29 -10.52 -1.16 -10.92
N PRO A 30 -10.79 -0.76 -9.65
CA PRO A 30 -12.17 -0.62 -9.16
C PRO A 30 -12.92 0.66 -9.59
N PHE A 31 -12.24 1.71 -10.07
CA PHE A 31 -12.84 3.05 -10.26
C PHE A 31 -12.73 3.62 -11.68
N ASP A 32 -12.06 2.91 -12.61
CA ASP A 32 -11.81 3.26 -14.03
C ASP A 32 -11.00 4.55 -14.27
N THR A 33 -11.06 5.54 -13.36
CA THR A 33 -10.43 6.86 -13.50
C THR A 33 -9.75 7.32 -12.21
N THR A 34 -8.66 8.07 -12.38
CA THR A 34 -7.90 8.62 -11.25
C THR A 34 -8.74 9.59 -10.42
N SER A 35 -9.57 10.41 -11.08
CA SER A 35 -10.43 11.37 -10.38
C SER A 35 -11.48 10.69 -9.52
N ALA A 36 -12.07 9.58 -9.97
CA ALA A 36 -13.06 8.83 -9.18
C ALA A 36 -12.38 8.15 -7.98
N THR A 37 -11.18 7.63 -8.18
CA THR A 37 -10.42 7.01 -7.10
C THR A 37 -10.01 8.05 -6.05
N ASP A 38 -9.53 9.22 -6.47
CA ASP A 38 -9.12 10.30 -5.56
C ASP A 38 -10.30 10.83 -4.74
N ALA A 39 -11.45 11.01 -5.39
CA ALA A 39 -12.69 11.36 -4.71
C ALA A 39 -13.09 10.31 -3.67
N PHE A 40 -13.04 9.02 -4.03
CA PHE A 40 -13.32 7.94 -3.09
C PHE A 40 -12.34 7.94 -1.91
N TRP A 41 -11.04 8.15 -2.18
CA TRP A 41 -10.03 8.17 -1.11
C TRP A 41 -10.26 9.32 -0.15
N LEU A 42 -10.63 10.48 -0.66
CA LEU A 42 -10.98 11.64 0.15
C LEU A 42 -12.24 11.39 0.98
N GLU A 43 -13.29 10.83 0.38
CA GLU A 43 -14.56 10.56 1.06
C GLU A 43 -14.43 9.50 2.16
N THR A 44 -13.64 8.46 1.89
CA THR A 44 -13.51 7.30 2.79
C THR A 44 -12.29 7.38 3.71
N SER A 45 -11.52 8.48 3.64
CA SER A 45 -10.23 8.64 4.32
C SER A 45 -9.25 7.49 4.02
N THR A 46 -9.32 6.95 2.80
CA THR A 46 -8.43 5.88 2.35
C THR A 46 -7.03 6.43 2.12
N THR A 47 -6.03 5.67 2.56
CA THR A 47 -4.63 6.09 2.44
C THR A 47 -3.75 4.95 1.95
N LEU A 48 -2.62 5.28 1.33
CA LEU A 48 -1.61 4.33 0.88
C LEU A 48 -0.30 4.59 1.62
N LEU A 49 0.12 3.61 2.41
CA LEU A 49 1.40 3.56 3.09
C LEU A 49 2.44 2.97 2.14
N VAL A 50 3.44 3.76 1.81
CA VAL A 50 4.53 3.37 0.93
C VAL A 50 5.81 3.20 1.72
N VAL A 51 6.39 2.01 1.60
CA VAL A 51 7.70 1.72 2.12
C VAL A 51 8.74 2.14 1.09
N LEU A 52 9.60 3.12 1.41
CA LEU A 52 10.61 3.59 0.46
C LEU A 52 11.79 2.62 0.38
N PRO A 53 12.39 2.42 -0.81
CA PRO A 53 13.48 1.48 -1.00
C PRO A 53 14.77 1.82 -0.24
N ASP A 54 14.91 3.07 0.19
CA ASP A 54 16.10 3.63 0.85
C ASP A 54 15.86 3.91 2.35
N GLU A 55 14.61 3.97 2.80
CA GLU A 55 14.25 4.23 4.22
C GLU A 55 14.11 2.93 5.05
N TYR A 56 14.90 1.90 4.75
CA TYR A 56 14.88 0.66 5.54
C TYR A 56 15.87 0.76 6.71
N THR A 57 15.42 1.36 7.82
CA THR A 57 16.16 1.38 9.09
C THR A 57 15.40 0.59 10.15
N GLU A 58 16.10 0.14 11.20
CA GLU A 58 15.47 -0.61 12.31
C GLU A 58 14.34 0.17 12.99
N GLN A 59 14.41 1.52 13.01
CA GLN A 59 13.33 2.37 13.51
C GLN A 59 12.05 2.31 12.68
N LEU A 60 12.15 1.92 11.40
CA LEU A 60 10.98 1.66 10.57
C LEU A 60 10.27 0.38 11.01
N LEU A 61 10.98 -0.60 11.58
CA LEU A 61 10.44 -1.89 12.02
C LEU A 61 9.50 -1.77 13.21
N ASP A 62 9.82 -0.90 14.17
CA ASP A 62 8.90 -0.61 15.28
C ASP A 62 7.58 -0.04 14.76
N ASN A 63 7.65 0.88 13.79
CA ASN A 63 6.44 1.42 13.14
C ASN A 63 5.72 0.35 12.30
N PHE A 64 6.44 -0.58 11.68
CA PHE A 64 5.82 -1.69 10.96
C PHE A 64 5.03 -2.59 11.88
N SER A 65 5.49 -2.87 13.10
CA SER A 65 4.74 -3.73 14.02
C SER A 65 3.33 -3.17 14.30
N GLU A 66 3.23 -1.86 14.52
CA GLU A 66 1.96 -1.17 14.72
C GLU A 66 1.09 -1.17 13.45
N VAL A 67 1.71 -0.84 12.30
CA VAL A 67 1.03 -0.87 11.00
C VAL A 67 0.54 -2.28 10.67
N LEU A 68 1.39 -3.30 10.80
CA LEU A 68 1.06 -4.72 10.60
C LEU A 68 -0.10 -5.17 11.50
N GLY A 69 -0.21 -4.62 12.71
CA GLY A 69 -1.39 -4.78 13.56
C GLY A 69 -2.70 -4.36 12.88
N GLN A 70 -2.68 -3.27 12.10
CA GLN A 70 -3.83 -2.80 11.31
C GLN A 70 -4.10 -3.68 10.08
N PHE A 71 -3.06 -4.34 9.56
CA PHE A 71 -3.15 -5.30 8.46
C PHE A 71 -3.33 -6.76 8.94
N THR A 72 -3.67 -6.99 10.21
CA THR A 72 -3.92 -8.36 10.71
C THR A 72 -5.19 -8.96 10.08
N CYS A 73 -6.14 -8.11 9.68
CA CYS A 73 -7.32 -8.49 8.89
C CYS A 73 -7.20 -7.95 7.46
N THR A 74 -6.12 -8.29 6.77
CA THR A 74 -5.94 -7.90 5.37
C THR A 74 -7.05 -8.53 4.53
N GLU A 75 -7.75 -7.71 3.74
CA GLU A 75 -8.78 -8.19 2.82
C GLU A 75 -8.19 -8.76 1.54
N PHE A 76 -7.13 -8.12 1.05
CA PHE A 76 -6.58 -8.46 -0.25
C PHE A 76 -5.07 -8.21 -0.28
N ILE A 77 -4.33 -9.15 -0.88
CA ILE A 77 -2.90 -8.99 -1.16
C ILE A 77 -2.64 -9.38 -2.60
N THR A 78 -1.95 -8.52 -3.33
CA THR A 78 -1.55 -8.74 -4.71
C THR A 78 -0.06 -8.47 -4.91
N GLN A 79 0.56 -9.24 -5.79
CA GLN A 79 1.94 -9.01 -6.19
C GLN A 79 1.94 -8.03 -7.36
N LEU A 80 2.75 -6.98 -7.26
CA LEU A 80 2.83 -5.95 -8.29
C LEU A 80 3.90 -6.27 -9.34
N SER A 81 5.17 -6.07 -8.99
CA SER A 81 6.32 -6.28 -9.88
C SER A 81 7.57 -6.56 -9.07
N GLY A 82 8.34 -7.55 -9.52
CA GLY A 82 9.49 -8.06 -8.78
C GLY A 82 9.06 -8.56 -7.39
N ASN A 83 9.68 -8.02 -6.35
CA ASN A 83 9.46 -8.44 -4.96
C ASN A 83 8.55 -7.49 -4.18
N TRP A 84 7.78 -6.65 -4.87
CA TRP A 84 6.84 -5.70 -4.27
C TRP A 84 5.41 -6.22 -4.27
N TYR A 85 4.74 -6.01 -3.14
CA TYR A 85 3.40 -6.46 -2.86
C TYR A 85 2.55 -5.29 -2.36
N LEU A 86 1.27 -5.35 -2.68
CA LEU A 86 0.25 -4.42 -2.22
C LEU A 86 -0.74 -5.17 -1.34
N ALA A 87 -0.84 -4.78 -0.09
CA ALA A 87 -1.88 -5.25 0.82
C ALA A 87 -2.96 -4.17 0.99
N LEU A 88 -4.20 -4.58 1.15
CA LEU A 88 -5.36 -3.74 1.45
C LEU A 88 -6.05 -4.26 2.70
N THR A 89 -6.25 -3.39 3.68
CA THR A 89 -7.11 -3.63 4.83
C THR A 89 -8.26 -2.63 4.80
N ILE A 90 -9.50 -3.08 5.01
CA ILE A 90 -10.66 -2.20 5.12
C ILE A 90 -10.91 -1.91 6.60
N THR A 91 -10.86 -0.62 6.94
CA THR A 91 -10.99 -0.14 8.33
C THR A 91 -12.32 0.54 8.60
N SER A 92 -13.08 0.88 7.56
CA SER A 92 -14.33 1.63 7.63
C SER A 92 -15.49 0.90 6.96
N GLN A 93 -16.69 1.06 7.50
CA GLN A 93 -17.91 0.43 6.96
C GLN A 93 -18.31 0.97 5.57
N ASP A 94 -17.89 2.19 5.25
CA ASP A 94 -18.10 2.82 3.94
C ASP A 94 -17.12 2.31 2.85
N GLY A 95 -16.32 1.27 3.16
CA GLY A 95 -15.32 0.70 2.26
C GLY A 95 -13.95 1.40 2.30
N GLY A 96 -13.79 2.37 3.20
CA GLY A 96 -12.52 3.04 3.44
C GLY A 96 -11.48 2.15 4.08
N GLY A 97 -10.23 2.28 3.65
CA GLY A 97 -9.18 1.39 4.12
C GLY A 97 -7.78 1.96 4.02
N GLN A 98 -6.80 1.09 4.23
CA GLN A 98 -5.41 1.42 4.08
C GLN A 98 -4.77 0.43 3.12
N TYR A 99 -4.03 0.97 2.16
CA TYR A 99 -3.15 0.21 1.31
C TYR A 99 -1.73 0.23 1.88
N LEU A 100 -0.99 -0.86 1.74
CA LEU A 100 0.40 -0.96 2.12
C LEU A 100 1.22 -1.53 0.97
N LEU A 101 2.17 -0.74 0.46
CA LEU A 101 3.14 -1.15 -0.54
C LEU A 101 4.45 -1.55 0.15
N PHE A 102 4.82 -2.82 0.08
CA PHE A 102 5.97 -3.36 0.80
C PHE A 102 6.76 -4.40 0.01
N PRO A 103 8.07 -4.59 0.28
CA PRO A 103 8.87 -5.66 -0.31
C PRO A 103 8.77 -6.96 0.50
N CYS A 104 8.68 -8.12 -0.16
CA CYS A 104 8.65 -9.43 0.51
C CYS A 104 10.04 -9.93 0.95
N GLU A 105 11.09 -9.71 0.15
CA GLU A 105 12.40 -10.35 0.40
C GLU A 105 13.13 -9.81 1.63
N LYS A 106 12.81 -8.60 2.08
CA LYS A 106 13.64 -7.92 3.09
C LYS A 106 13.31 -8.28 4.54
N HIS A 107 12.13 -8.84 4.87
CA HIS A 107 11.78 -9.17 6.27
C HIS A 107 10.78 -10.32 6.44
N SER A 108 11.02 -11.15 7.46
CA SER A 108 10.13 -12.23 7.92
C SER A 108 8.77 -11.74 8.45
N GLN A 109 8.68 -10.52 8.98
CA GLN A 109 7.42 -9.98 9.52
C GLN A 109 6.44 -9.52 8.45
N LEU A 110 6.95 -8.89 7.38
CA LEU A 110 6.13 -8.48 6.23
C LEU A 110 5.67 -9.70 5.42
N SER A 111 6.52 -10.72 5.33
CA SER A 111 6.13 -11.99 4.71
C SER A 111 5.03 -12.71 5.50
N THR A 112 4.87 -12.47 6.80
CA THR A 112 3.71 -12.98 7.56
C THR A 112 2.38 -12.52 6.97
N LEU A 113 2.31 -11.30 6.39
CA LEU A 113 1.08 -10.84 5.73
C LEU A 113 0.68 -11.77 4.57
N LEU A 114 1.65 -12.34 3.86
CA LEU A 114 1.38 -13.24 2.73
C LEU A 114 0.79 -14.59 3.16
N PHE A 115 0.83 -14.91 4.46
CA PHE A 115 0.33 -16.17 5.01
C PHE A 115 -0.90 -16.00 5.91
N THR A 116 -1.45 -14.78 6.00
CA THR A 116 -2.74 -14.47 6.66
C THR A 116 -3.90 -14.85 5.74
#